data_AF-A0A534IUM3-F1
#
_entry.id   AF-A0A534IUM3-F1
#
_cell.length_a   1.000
_cell.length_b   1.000
_cell.length_c   1.000
_cell.angle_alpha   90.00
_cell.angle_beta   90.00
_cell.angle_gamma   90.00
#
_symmetry.space_group_name_H-M   'P 1'
#
loop_
_entity.id
_entity.type
_entity.pdbx_description
1 polymer ?
#
loop_
_entity_poly.entity_id
_entity_poly.type
_entity_poly.pdbx_seq_one_letter_code
_entity_poly.pdbx_strand_id
1 'polypeptide(L)' 'DWVDQECVVDGNLITSRFPDDLPAFCHAIVAALTK' A
#
# COMPACT_ATOMS: atom_id res chain seq x y z
N ASP A 1 5.33 11.04 9.85
CA ASP A 1 3.94 11.54 9.98
C ASP A 1 2.97 10.44 9.60
N TRP A 2 1.80 10.39 10.25
CA TRP A 2 0.74 9.43 9.92
C TRP A 2 -0.29 10.09 9.01
N VAL A 3 -0.76 9.37 8.00
CA VAL A 3 -1.73 9.86 7.00
C VAL A 3 -2.89 8.88 6.87
N ASP A 4 -4.10 9.42 6.74
CA ASP A 4 -5.31 8.62 6.57
C ASP A 4 -5.56 8.34 5.07
N GLN A 5 -4.95 7.27 4.57
CA GLN A 5 -5.05 6.84 3.18
C GLN A 5 -5.16 5.31 3.10
N GLU A 6 -5.90 4.79 2.12
CA GLU A 6 -6.13 3.35 1.93
C GLU A 6 -4.83 2.55 1.80
N CYS A 7 -3.87 3.08 1.05
CA CYS A 7 -2.55 2.49 0.87
C CYS A 7 -1.52 3.59 0.74
N VAL A 8 -0.42 3.45 1.46
CA VAL A 8 0.73 4.36 1.42
C VAL A 8 1.94 3.59 0.92
N VAL A 9 2.62 4.14 -0.09
CA VAL A 9 3.88 3.63 -0.61
C VAL A 9 4.96 4.67 -0.32
N ASP A 10 5.89 4.32 0.57
CA ASP A 10 7.05 5.14 0.93
C ASP A 10 8.34 4.36 0.63
N GLY A 11 8.92 4.62 -0.54
CA GLY A 11 10.04 3.86 -1.06
C GLY A 11 9.70 2.38 -1.21
N ASN A 12 10.33 1.53 -0.39
CA ASN A 12 10.10 0.08 -0.36
C ASN A 12 9.08 -0.36 0.70
N LEU A 13 8.57 0.58 1.51
CA LEU A 13 7.59 0.29 2.55
C LEU A 13 6.19 0.55 2.01
N ILE A 14 5.35 -0.49 2.02
CA ILE A 14 3.95 -0.41 1.63
C ILE A 14 3.13 -0.71 2.88
N THR A 15 2.14 0.12 3.21
CA THR A 15 1.25 -0.06 4.38
C THR A 15 -0.20 0.23 4.01
N SER A 16 -1.13 -0.36 4.76
CA SER A 16 -2.59 -0.11 4.68
C SER A 16 -3.19 -0.05 6.09
N ARG A 17 -4.41 0.47 6.22
CA ARG A 17 -5.01 0.75 7.55
C ARG A 17 -5.76 -0.44 8.12
N PHE A 18 -6.57 -1.10 7.31
CA PHE A 18 -7.45 -2.21 7.73
C PHE A 18 -7.74 -3.17 6.55
N PRO A 19 -8.32 -4.36 6.81
CA PRO A 19 -8.51 -5.40 5.78
C PRO A 19 -9.29 -4.98 4.53
N ASP A 20 -10.17 -3.99 4.63
CA ASP A 20 -10.94 -3.49 3.47
C ASP A 20 -10.04 -2.82 2.42
N ASP A 21 -8.87 -2.31 2.82
CA ASP A 21 -7.87 -1.71 1.93
C ASP A 21 -6.96 -2.76 1.24
N LEU A 22 -7.18 -4.06 1.50
CA LEU A 22 -6.36 -5.15 0.97
C LEU A 22 -6.25 -5.16 -0.57
N PRO A 23 -7.30 -4.85 -1.36
CA PRO A 23 -7.17 -4.76 -2.82
C PRO A 23 -6.14 -3.70 -3.26
N ALA A 24 -6.18 -2.51 -2.63
CA ALA A 24 -5.22 -1.44 -2.93
C ALA A 24 -3.80 -1.83 -2.53
N PHE A 25 -3.65 -2.46 -1.37
CA PHE A 25 -2.36 -2.97 -0.87
C PHE A 25 -1.75 -4.03 -1.79
N CYS A 26 -2.53 -5.03 -2.21
CA CYS A 26 -2.08 -6.08 -3.12
C CYS A 26 -1.66 -5.51 -4.48
N HIS A 27 -2.43 -4.56 -5.04
CA HIS A 27 -2.05 -3.89 -6.28
C HIS A 27 -0.73 -3.13 -6.16
N ALA A 28 -0.51 -2.42 -5.04
CA ALA A 28 0.73 -1.70 -4.79
C ALA A 28 1.95 -2.63 -4.72
N ILE A 29 1.82 -3.80 -4.07
CA ILE A 29 2.90 -4.81 -4.03
C ILE A 29 3.23 -5.32 -5.42
N VAL A 30 2.21 -5.72 -6.19
CA VAL A 30 2.43 -6.22 -7.56
C VAL A 30 3.15 -5.16 -8.39
N ALA A 31 2.68 -3.91 -8.36
CA ALA A 31 3.30 -2.81 -9.09
C ALA A 31 4.75 -2.53 -8.65
N ALA A 32 5.10 -2.75 -7.38
CA ALA A 32 6.46 -2.60 -6.90
C ALA A 32 7.41 -3.70 -7.39
N LEU A 33 6.90 -4.92 -7.58
CA LEU A 33 7.69 -6.09 -8.00
C LEU A 33 7.78 -6.26 -9.52
N THR A 34 6.85 -5.68 -10.28
CA THR A 34 6.80 -5.78 -11.75
C THR A 34 7.37 -4.55 -12.46
N LYS A 35 8.10 -3.70 -11.75
CA LYS A 35 8.81 -2.54 -12.31
C LYS A 35 10.12 -2.93 -12.98
#